data_AF-A0A519WWL0-F1
#
_entry.id   AF-A0A519WWL0-F1
#
_cell.length_a   1.000
_cell.length_b   1.000
_cell.length_c   1.000
_cell.angle_alpha   90.00
_cell.angle_beta   90.00
_cell.angle_gamma   90.00
#
_symmetry.space_group_name_H-M   'P 1'
#
loop_
_entity.id
_entity.type
_entity.pdbx_description
1 polymer ?
#
loop_
_entity_poly.entity_id
_entity_poly.type
_entity_poly.pdbx_seq_one_letter_code
_entity_poly.pdbx_strand_id
1 'polypeptide(L)'
;MNILILGSGGRESAFAWKIAQSELCSQLFIAPGNGGTGAYGKNINLNPNDFNAVKALVLKESIGMVIVGPEEPLVNGIHDFFLADEALAKIPVIGPKKEGAILEGSKDFSKQFMARHGIPTPGSQSFRNETLQHGLDYLSSHSLPIVLKADGLAAGKGVVICQTVAEAQEELKLMLGGKFGNAGSLVVIEEYLTGIELSVFVLTDGDVIIGYCAVMINDEPAYADIIGNWQTNDDFVVIHRVAIAESHLGKGLAKKILGSVKQFAIDNNIRSIKADTNFDNLPMMRIFEQLGYQYCGEVYFRGNSRRAYEKVLHTEYYI
;
A
#
# COMPACT_ATOMS: atom_id res chain seq x y z
N MET A 1 -22.76 5.97 -8.89
CA MET A 1 -21.71 6.49 -9.80
C MET A 1 -21.03 5.32 -10.47
N ASN A 2 -20.75 5.42 -11.78
CA ASN A 2 -20.02 4.37 -12.50
C ASN A 2 -18.52 4.52 -12.24
N ILE A 3 -17.84 3.41 -11.96
CA ILE A 3 -16.41 3.39 -11.59
C ILE A 3 -15.66 2.48 -12.57
N LEU A 4 -14.49 2.91 -13.01
CA LEU A 4 -13.57 2.10 -13.82
C LEU A 4 -12.32 1.77 -13.00
N ILE A 5 -12.00 0.48 -12.88
CA ILE A 5 -10.72 0.00 -12.36
C ILE A 5 -9.85 -0.42 -13.56
N LEU A 6 -8.64 0.11 -13.63
CA LEU A 6 -7.64 -0.31 -14.61
C LEU A 6 -6.70 -1.35 -13.97
N GLY A 7 -6.48 -2.46 -14.67
CA GLY A 7 -5.62 -3.57 -14.28
C GLY A 7 -6.33 -4.93 -14.28
N SER A 8 -5.59 -5.96 -13.89
CA SER A 8 -5.99 -7.37 -14.00
C SER A 8 -5.40 -8.28 -12.93
N GLY A 9 -4.68 -7.73 -11.96
CA GLY A 9 -4.04 -8.47 -10.87
C GLY A 9 -4.97 -8.77 -9.69
N GLY A 10 -4.41 -9.37 -8.65
CA GLY A 10 -5.11 -9.63 -7.39
C GLY A 10 -5.51 -8.34 -6.66
N ARG A 11 -4.69 -7.27 -6.77
CA ARG A 11 -5.00 -5.94 -6.22
C ARG A 11 -6.30 -5.38 -6.80
N GLU A 12 -6.45 -5.42 -8.13
CA GLU A 12 -7.66 -4.92 -8.79
C GLU A 12 -8.88 -5.81 -8.50
N SER A 13 -8.67 -7.11 -8.30
CA SER A 13 -9.73 -8.00 -7.81
C SER A 13 -10.20 -7.63 -6.41
N ALA A 14 -9.27 -7.33 -5.49
CA ALA A 14 -9.60 -6.86 -4.14
C ALA A 14 -10.30 -5.50 -4.15
N PHE A 15 -9.85 -4.55 -4.99
CA PHE A 15 -10.56 -3.29 -5.20
C PHE A 15 -11.97 -3.52 -5.72
N ALA A 16 -12.12 -4.35 -6.74
CA ALA A 16 -13.43 -4.63 -7.33
C ALA A 16 -14.39 -5.26 -6.31
N TRP A 17 -13.92 -6.27 -5.58
CA TRP A 17 -14.66 -6.90 -4.49
C TRP A 17 -15.14 -5.87 -3.46
N LYS A 18 -14.27 -4.94 -3.04
CA LYS A 18 -14.62 -3.98 -2.00
C LYS A 18 -15.52 -2.86 -2.50
N ILE A 19 -15.29 -2.36 -3.71
CA ILE A 19 -16.04 -1.24 -4.30
C ILE A 19 -17.46 -1.68 -4.68
N ALA A 20 -17.65 -2.93 -5.13
CA ALA A 20 -18.96 -3.48 -5.43
C ALA A 20 -19.90 -3.53 -4.21
N GLN A 21 -19.37 -3.48 -2.98
CA GLN A 21 -20.15 -3.40 -1.75
C GLN A 21 -20.61 -1.97 -1.40
N SER A 22 -20.15 -0.95 -2.14
CA SER A 22 -20.49 0.45 -1.86
C SER A 22 -21.83 0.82 -2.47
N GLU A 23 -22.74 1.36 -1.65
CA GLU A 23 -24.01 1.93 -2.10
C GLU A 23 -23.84 3.11 -3.09
N LEU A 24 -22.65 3.73 -3.13
CA LEU A 24 -22.32 4.81 -4.06
C LEU A 24 -21.92 4.30 -5.46
N CYS A 25 -21.57 3.02 -5.58
CA CYS A 25 -21.20 2.39 -6.85
C CYS A 25 -22.46 1.89 -7.57
N SER A 26 -22.76 2.45 -8.75
CA SER A 26 -23.91 2.01 -9.56
C SER A 26 -23.53 0.89 -10.53
N GLN A 27 -22.42 1.07 -11.25
CA GLN A 27 -21.86 0.05 -12.13
C GLN A 27 -20.34 0.06 -12.00
N LEU A 28 -19.75 -1.12 -11.96
CA LEU A 28 -18.30 -1.29 -11.89
C LEU A 28 -17.80 -1.88 -13.20
N PHE A 29 -16.81 -1.21 -13.80
CA PHE A 29 -16.09 -1.63 -14.99
C PHE A 29 -14.64 -1.93 -14.64
N ILE A 30 -14.08 -2.95 -15.26
CA ILE A 30 -12.74 -3.44 -14.93
C ILE A 30 -12.01 -3.74 -16.24
N ALA A 31 -10.86 -3.11 -16.46
CA ALA A 31 -10.18 -3.17 -17.76
C ALA A 31 -8.69 -3.54 -17.60
N PRO A 32 -8.24 -4.71 -18.10
CA PRO A 32 -9.03 -5.76 -18.73
C PRO A 32 -9.78 -6.66 -17.73
N GLY A 33 -9.42 -6.59 -16.45
CA GLY A 33 -9.88 -7.56 -15.45
C GLY A 33 -9.25 -8.95 -15.63
N ASN A 34 -9.73 -9.92 -14.85
CA ASN A 34 -9.31 -11.32 -14.88
C ASN A 34 -10.52 -12.26 -14.66
N GLY A 35 -10.28 -13.57 -14.58
CA GLY A 35 -11.35 -14.57 -14.42
C GLY A 35 -12.20 -14.41 -13.15
N GLY A 36 -11.68 -13.77 -12.10
CA GLY A 36 -12.40 -13.55 -10.83
C GLY A 36 -13.15 -12.21 -10.78
N THR A 37 -12.67 -11.18 -11.47
CA THR A 37 -13.25 -9.82 -11.37
C THR A 37 -14.66 -9.71 -11.94
N GLY A 38 -15.05 -10.61 -12.85
CA GLY A 38 -16.39 -10.67 -13.43
C GLY A 38 -17.52 -10.88 -12.42
N ALA A 39 -17.20 -11.42 -11.23
CA ALA A 39 -18.16 -11.57 -10.14
C ALA A 39 -18.57 -10.23 -9.49
N TYR A 40 -17.78 -9.17 -9.69
CA TYR A 40 -17.95 -7.88 -9.02
C TYR A 40 -18.28 -6.74 -9.99
N GLY A 41 -17.98 -6.89 -11.28
CA GLY A 41 -18.19 -5.87 -12.29
C GLY A 41 -18.03 -6.40 -13.71
N LYS A 42 -18.19 -5.52 -14.70
CA LYS A 42 -18.06 -5.85 -16.12
C LYS A 42 -16.60 -5.75 -16.56
N ASN A 43 -16.00 -6.88 -16.91
CA ASN A 43 -14.70 -6.89 -17.56
C ASN A 43 -14.79 -6.33 -18.99
N ILE A 44 -13.89 -5.43 -19.35
CA ILE A 44 -13.79 -4.81 -20.67
C ILE A 44 -12.41 -5.10 -21.22
N ASN A 45 -12.30 -5.85 -22.32
CA ASN A 45 -11.02 -6.12 -22.96
C ASN A 45 -10.40 -4.83 -23.53
N LEU A 46 -9.53 -4.20 -22.74
CA LEU A 46 -8.91 -2.92 -23.03
C LEU A 46 -7.54 -2.86 -22.35
N ASN A 47 -6.54 -2.35 -23.08
CA ASN A 47 -5.20 -2.12 -22.54
C ASN A 47 -5.18 -0.83 -21.70
N PRO A 48 -4.82 -0.86 -20.40
CA PRO A 48 -4.72 0.33 -19.55
C PRO A 48 -3.78 1.42 -20.08
N ASN A 49 -2.79 1.06 -20.90
CA ASN A 49 -1.84 2.00 -21.50
C ASN A 49 -2.34 2.61 -22.83
N ASP A 50 -3.48 2.17 -23.37
CA ASP A 50 -4.14 2.84 -24.49
C ASP A 50 -5.06 3.94 -23.96
N PHE A 51 -4.49 5.10 -23.67
CA PHE A 51 -5.22 6.20 -23.04
C PHE A 51 -6.38 6.72 -23.89
N ASN A 52 -6.29 6.61 -25.22
CA ASN A 52 -7.39 6.97 -26.11
C ASN A 52 -8.55 5.98 -26.01
N ALA A 53 -8.26 4.67 -25.94
CA ALA A 53 -9.29 3.67 -25.68
C ALA A 53 -9.91 3.86 -24.28
N VAL A 54 -9.09 4.16 -23.26
CA VAL A 54 -9.58 4.46 -21.90
C VAL A 54 -10.53 5.65 -21.94
N LYS A 55 -10.14 6.75 -22.59
CA LYS A 55 -11.01 7.94 -22.78
C LYS A 55 -12.33 7.56 -23.43
N ALA A 56 -12.29 6.80 -24.53
CA ALA A 56 -13.49 6.39 -25.25
C ALA A 56 -14.44 5.57 -24.35
N LEU A 57 -13.89 4.64 -23.54
CA LEU A 57 -14.67 3.87 -22.57
C LEU A 57 -15.28 4.77 -21.48
N VAL A 58 -14.47 5.67 -20.92
CA VAL A 58 -14.89 6.58 -19.85
C VAL A 58 -16.07 7.44 -20.28
N LEU A 59 -16.00 8.02 -21.48
CA LEU A 59 -17.08 8.83 -22.02
C LEU A 59 -18.31 7.98 -22.37
N LYS A 60 -18.10 6.82 -23.01
CA LYS A 60 -19.19 5.92 -23.42
C LYS A 60 -20.01 5.41 -22.24
N GLU A 61 -19.35 4.97 -21.17
CA GLU A 61 -19.99 4.35 -20.01
C GLU A 61 -20.27 5.36 -18.88
N SER A 62 -20.07 6.66 -19.14
CA SER A 62 -20.28 7.75 -18.18
C SER A 62 -19.58 7.50 -16.84
N ILE A 63 -18.30 7.11 -16.91
CA ILE A 63 -17.49 6.82 -15.73
C ILE A 63 -17.26 8.10 -14.93
N GLY A 64 -17.59 8.08 -13.64
CA GLY A 64 -17.42 9.21 -12.73
C GLY A 64 -16.17 9.13 -11.86
N MET A 65 -15.44 8.01 -11.87
CA MET A 65 -14.16 7.85 -11.19
C MET A 65 -13.35 6.73 -11.81
N VAL A 66 -12.04 6.96 -11.98
CA VAL A 66 -11.08 5.96 -12.46
C VAL A 66 -10.11 5.61 -11.34
N ILE A 67 -9.89 4.33 -11.09
CA ILE A 67 -8.90 3.83 -10.14
C ILE A 67 -7.83 3.08 -10.93
N VAL A 68 -6.60 3.53 -10.82
CA VAL A 68 -5.48 2.93 -11.54
C VAL A 68 -4.78 1.95 -10.60
N GLY A 69 -4.93 0.67 -10.89
CA GLY A 69 -4.28 -0.40 -10.14
C GLY A 69 -2.78 -0.50 -10.42
N PRO A 70 -2.36 -0.81 -11.66
CA PRO A 70 -0.96 -0.99 -12.01
C PRO A 70 -0.21 0.34 -12.07
N GLU A 71 1.08 0.24 -11.79
CA GLU A 71 2.03 1.33 -11.75
C GLU A 71 2.37 1.88 -13.15
N GLU A 72 2.36 1.03 -14.19
CA GLU A 72 2.79 1.42 -15.53
C GLU A 72 1.93 2.55 -16.17
N PRO A 73 0.58 2.51 -16.16
CA PRO A 73 -0.21 3.63 -16.68
C PRO A 73 0.03 4.94 -15.93
N LEU A 74 0.34 4.87 -14.62
CA LEU A 74 0.66 6.05 -13.81
C LEU A 74 2.01 6.65 -14.23
N VAL A 75 3.03 5.81 -14.40
CA VAL A 75 4.35 6.22 -14.91
C VAL A 75 4.24 6.77 -16.34
N ASN A 76 3.35 6.21 -17.16
CA ASN A 76 3.06 6.69 -18.50
C ASN A 76 2.22 7.98 -18.53
N GLY A 77 1.68 8.42 -17.38
CA GLY A 77 1.02 9.71 -17.23
C GLY A 77 -0.48 9.71 -17.53
N ILE A 78 -1.18 8.63 -17.22
CA ILE A 78 -2.65 8.57 -17.43
C ILE A 78 -3.39 9.67 -16.66
N HIS A 79 -2.95 10.00 -15.45
CA HIS A 79 -3.56 11.08 -14.67
C HIS A 79 -3.36 12.43 -15.38
N ASP A 80 -2.14 12.74 -15.81
CA ASP A 80 -1.83 13.96 -16.57
C ASP A 80 -2.64 14.04 -17.86
N PHE A 81 -2.82 12.90 -18.56
CA PHE A 81 -3.67 12.80 -19.74
C PHE A 81 -5.13 13.17 -19.45
N PHE A 82 -5.70 12.72 -18.32
CA PHE A 82 -7.06 13.11 -17.92
C PHE A 82 -7.16 14.61 -17.62
N LEU A 83 -6.17 15.18 -16.92
CA LEU A 83 -6.17 16.60 -16.55
C LEU A 83 -6.03 17.52 -17.76
N ALA A 84 -5.29 17.10 -18.79
CA ALA A 84 -5.08 17.87 -20.02
C ALA A 84 -6.28 17.83 -20.98
N ASP A 85 -7.20 16.87 -20.82
CA ASP A 85 -8.34 16.69 -21.71
C ASP A 85 -9.61 17.34 -21.14
N GLU A 86 -10.20 18.29 -21.88
CA GLU A 86 -11.37 19.06 -21.42
C GLU A 86 -12.57 18.18 -21.01
N ALA A 87 -12.76 17.04 -21.68
CA ALA A 87 -13.88 16.14 -21.40
C ALA A 87 -13.61 15.25 -20.18
N LEU A 88 -12.33 15.02 -19.82
CA LEU A 88 -11.93 14.14 -18.73
C LEU A 88 -11.49 14.88 -17.48
N ALA A 89 -11.11 16.17 -17.56
CA ALA A 89 -10.47 16.91 -16.48
C ALA A 89 -11.25 16.98 -15.16
N LYS A 90 -12.57 16.72 -15.21
CA LYS A 90 -13.45 16.68 -14.03
C LYS A 90 -13.64 15.28 -13.45
N ILE A 91 -13.12 14.24 -14.11
CA ILE A 91 -13.24 12.85 -13.69
C ILE A 91 -12.04 12.53 -12.80
N PRO A 92 -12.24 12.26 -11.50
CA PRO A 92 -11.15 11.94 -10.59
C PRO A 92 -10.43 10.67 -11.01
N VAL A 93 -9.11 10.76 -11.07
CA VAL A 93 -8.20 9.62 -11.21
C VAL A 93 -7.55 9.35 -9.86
N ILE A 94 -7.83 8.18 -9.29
CA ILE A 94 -7.20 7.72 -8.06
C ILE A 94 -5.85 7.10 -8.43
N GLY A 95 -4.81 7.89 -8.23
CA GLY A 95 -3.41 7.56 -8.49
C GLY A 95 -2.58 8.85 -8.65
N PRO A 96 -1.25 8.80 -8.48
CA PRO A 96 -0.41 9.98 -8.64
C PRO A 96 -0.36 10.49 -10.10
N LYS A 97 0.01 11.75 -10.26
CA LYS A 97 0.52 12.27 -11.55
C LYS A 97 1.84 11.59 -11.90
N LYS A 98 2.27 11.69 -13.16
CA LYS A 98 3.55 11.16 -13.65
C LYS A 98 4.73 11.56 -12.79
N GLU A 99 4.76 12.82 -12.33
CA GLU A 99 5.80 13.34 -11.44
C GLU A 99 5.88 12.59 -10.10
N GLY A 100 4.75 12.17 -9.53
CA GLY A 100 4.74 11.36 -8.31
C GLY A 100 5.00 9.89 -8.60
N ALA A 101 4.49 9.37 -9.71
CA ALA A 101 4.64 7.97 -10.13
C ALA A 101 6.10 7.57 -10.37
N ILE A 102 6.99 8.52 -10.68
CA ILE A 102 8.42 8.25 -10.87
C ILE A 102 9.11 7.68 -9.63
N LEU A 103 8.56 7.90 -8.42
CA LEU A 103 9.08 7.29 -7.19
C LEU A 103 8.98 5.75 -7.24
N GLU A 104 7.97 5.20 -7.92
CA GLU A 104 7.89 3.76 -8.16
C GLU A 104 8.52 3.36 -9.49
N GLY A 105 8.43 4.23 -10.49
CA GLY A 105 8.93 3.99 -11.85
C GLY A 105 10.46 3.98 -11.99
N SER A 106 11.21 4.65 -11.11
CA SER A 106 12.68 4.65 -11.09
C SER A 106 13.21 4.52 -9.66
N LYS A 107 13.88 3.40 -9.40
CA LYS A 107 14.51 3.14 -8.10
C LYS A 107 15.64 4.12 -7.85
N ASP A 108 16.45 4.43 -8.86
CA ASP A 108 17.53 5.41 -8.77
C ASP A 108 17.01 6.79 -8.36
N PHE A 109 15.95 7.26 -9.02
CA PHE A 109 15.29 8.51 -8.64
C PHE A 109 14.83 8.49 -7.17
N SER A 110 14.23 7.38 -6.74
CA SER A 110 13.78 7.22 -5.35
C SER A 110 14.90 7.21 -4.34
N LYS A 111 16.04 6.57 -4.64
CA LYS A 111 17.22 6.61 -3.75
C LYS A 111 17.77 8.03 -3.63
N GLN A 112 17.86 8.74 -4.75
CA GLN A 112 18.25 10.15 -4.75
C GLN A 112 17.21 11.03 -4.02
N PHE A 113 15.92 10.70 -4.08
CA PHE A 113 14.85 11.38 -3.32
C PHE A 113 15.04 11.19 -1.84
N MET A 114 15.25 9.96 -1.39
CA MET A 114 15.44 9.69 0.01
C MET A 114 16.70 10.37 0.54
N ALA A 115 17.81 10.29 -0.20
CA ALA A 115 19.07 10.93 0.19
C ALA A 115 18.95 12.45 0.32
N ARG A 116 18.37 13.15 -0.67
CA ARG A 116 18.25 14.62 -0.64
C ARG A 116 17.28 15.14 0.44
N HIS A 117 16.37 14.30 0.92
CA HIS A 117 15.40 14.64 1.98
C HIS A 117 15.75 14.03 3.35
N GLY A 118 16.89 13.34 3.47
CA GLY A 118 17.31 12.70 4.73
C GLY A 118 16.39 11.56 5.18
N ILE A 119 15.69 10.92 4.25
CA ILE A 119 14.83 9.76 4.54
C ILE A 119 15.73 8.52 4.64
N PRO A 120 15.68 7.76 5.76
CA PRO A 120 16.50 6.57 5.94
C PRO A 120 16.25 5.53 4.84
N THR A 121 17.32 5.07 4.20
CA THR A 121 17.32 4.03 3.17
C THR A 121 18.70 3.36 3.16
N PRO A 122 18.83 2.07 2.77
CA PRO A 122 20.14 1.45 2.66
C PRO A 122 21.04 2.22 1.69
N GLY A 123 22.34 2.27 1.98
CA GLY A 123 23.34 2.85 1.09
C GLY A 123 23.24 2.25 -0.31
N SER A 124 23.42 3.07 -1.34
CA SER A 124 23.26 2.62 -2.71
C SER A 124 24.05 3.42 -3.72
N GLN A 125 24.44 2.76 -4.81
CA GLN A 125 25.00 3.41 -5.99
C GLN A 125 24.45 2.78 -7.28
N SER A 126 24.32 3.62 -8.30
CA SER A 126 23.71 3.26 -9.57
C SER A 126 24.74 3.18 -10.70
N PHE A 127 24.60 2.18 -11.57
CA PHE A 127 25.53 1.91 -12.66
C PHE A 127 24.80 1.63 -13.97
N ARG A 128 25.44 2.02 -15.08
CA ARG A 128 25.02 1.74 -16.46
C ARG A 128 26.10 0.94 -17.19
N ASN A 129 25.82 0.53 -18.43
CA ASN A 129 26.81 -0.13 -19.29
C ASN A 129 28.10 0.69 -19.43
N GLU A 130 27.97 2.01 -19.56
CA GLU A 130 29.11 2.92 -19.71
C GLU A 130 29.99 2.96 -18.44
N THR A 131 29.43 2.63 -17.28
CA THR A 131 30.10 2.62 -15.98
C THR A 131 30.25 1.22 -15.40
N LEU A 132 30.15 0.17 -16.23
CA LEU A 132 30.16 -1.22 -15.78
C LEU A 132 31.41 -1.53 -14.95
N GLN A 133 32.59 -1.09 -15.40
CA GLN A 133 33.83 -1.36 -14.68
C GLN A 133 33.82 -0.77 -13.26
N HIS A 134 33.36 0.47 -13.10
CA HIS A 134 33.20 1.08 -11.77
C HIS A 134 32.22 0.30 -10.89
N GLY A 135 31.16 -0.27 -11.49
CA GLY A 135 30.23 -1.13 -10.76
C GLY A 135 30.87 -2.44 -10.29
N LEU A 136 31.71 -3.07 -11.13
CA LEU A 136 32.46 -4.27 -10.75
C LEU A 136 33.47 -4.01 -9.63
N ASP A 137 34.11 -2.84 -9.66
CA ASP A 137 35.04 -2.41 -8.62
C ASP A 137 34.30 -2.11 -7.31
N TYR A 138 33.16 -1.40 -7.38
CA TYR A 138 32.28 -1.12 -6.24
C TYR A 138 31.86 -2.41 -5.53
N LEU A 139 31.39 -3.41 -6.31
CA LEU A 139 31.00 -4.74 -5.80
C LEU A 139 32.13 -5.47 -5.07
N SER A 140 33.38 -5.26 -5.50
CA SER A 140 34.54 -5.95 -4.91
C SER A 140 34.85 -5.49 -3.49
N SER A 141 34.37 -4.29 -3.10
CA SER A 141 34.52 -3.70 -1.77
C SER A 141 33.24 -3.74 -0.92
N HIS A 142 32.15 -4.29 -1.47
CA HIS A 142 30.83 -4.24 -0.84
C HIS A 142 30.65 -5.37 0.19
N SER A 143 29.93 -5.08 1.29
CA SER A 143 29.53 -6.11 2.24
C SER A 143 28.51 -7.08 1.65
N LEU A 144 28.62 -8.36 2.00
CA LEU A 144 27.67 -9.41 1.62
C LEU A 144 26.55 -9.54 2.68
N PRO A 145 25.34 -9.96 2.29
CA PRO A 145 24.85 -10.12 0.92
C PRO A 145 24.71 -8.77 0.17
N ILE A 146 24.69 -8.82 -1.17
CA ILE A 146 24.55 -7.62 -2.02
C ILE A 146 23.21 -7.69 -2.75
N VAL A 147 22.50 -6.56 -2.83
CA VAL A 147 21.22 -6.48 -3.54
C VAL A 147 21.42 -5.70 -4.85
N LEU A 148 21.05 -6.32 -5.98
CA LEU A 148 21.03 -5.69 -7.29
C LEU A 148 19.58 -5.48 -7.73
N LYS A 149 19.26 -4.26 -8.15
CA LYS A 149 17.90 -3.89 -8.56
C LYS A 149 17.94 -3.22 -9.93
N ALA A 150 17.19 -3.73 -10.91
CA ALA A 150 16.90 -3.01 -12.14
C ALA A 150 16.13 -1.72 -11.81
N ASP A 151 16.51 -0.60 -12.40
CA ASP A 151 15.92 0.72 -12.11
C ASP A 151 14.42 0.76 -12.39
N GLY A 152 14.06 0.45 -13.63
CA GLY A 152 12.70 0.59 -14.14
C GLY A 152 11.72 -0.46 -13.63
N LEU A 153 10.51 -0.39 -14.17
CA LEU A 153 9.45 -1.38 -13.94
C LEU A 153 9.86 -2.72 -14.55
N ALA A 154 10.26 -3.66 -13.70
CA ALA A 154 10.68 -5.01 -14.08
C ALA A 154 9.65 -6.07 -13.64
N ALA A 155 8.36 -5.70 -13.58
CA ALA A 155 7.24 -6.56 -13.17
C ALA A 155 7.49 -7.33 -11.86
N GLY A 156 8.12 -6.68 -10.88
CA GLY A 156 8.47 -7.28 -9.58
C GLY A 156 9.60 -8.32 -9.61
N LYS A 157 10.24 -8.58 -10.75
CA LYS A 157 11.29 -9.59 -10.92
C LYS A 157 12.70 -9.02 -11.01
N GLY A 158 12.84 -7.70 -10.99
CA GLY A 158 14.11 -7.00 -11.18
C GLY A 158 14.97 -6.87 -9.93
N VAL A 159 14.75 -7.66 -8.88
CA VAL A 159 15.55 -7.62 -7.64
C VAL A 159 16.24 -8.98 -7.46
N VAL A 160 17.56 -8.95 -7.28
CA VAL A 160 18.39 -10.15 -7.08
C VAL A 160 19.27 -9.93 -5.85
N ILE A 161 19.33 -10.92 -4.97
CA ILE A 161 20.18 -10.91 -3.77
C ILE A 161 21.31 -11.90 -4.00
N CYS A 162 22.53 -11.39 -4.10
CA CYS A 162 23.72 -12.18 -4.36
C CYS A 162 24.47 -12.46 -3.06
N GLN A 163 24.86 -13.72 -2.86
CA GLN A 163 25.56 -14.19 -1.66
C GLN A 163 27.08 -14.09 -1.80
N THR A 164 27.58 -13.87 -3.02
CA THR A 164 29.01 -13.70 -3.29
C THR A 164 29.26 -12.52 -4.22
N VAL A 165 30.47 -11.95 -4.16
CA VAL A 165 30.89 -10.87 -5.08
C VAL A 165 30.88 -11.36 -6.52
N ALA A 166 31.32 -12.59 -6.78
CA ALA A 166 31.36 -13.17 -8.13
C ALA A 166 29.96 -13.26 -8.74
N GLU A 167 28.99 -13.75 -7.98
CA GLU A 167 27.58 -13.79 -8.38
C GLU A 167 27.03 -12.39 -8.67
N ALA A 168 27.31 -11.42 -7.80
CA ALA A 168 26.89 -10.04 -7.99
C ALA A 168 27.48 -9.40 -9.25
N GLN A 169 28.75 -9.68 -9.55
CA GLN A 169 29.44 -9.18 -10.74
C GLN A 169 28.89 -9.79 -12.03
N GLU A 170 28.57 -11.09 -12.01
CA GLU A 170 27.90 -11.76 -13.14
C GLU A 170 26.50 -11.19 -13.35
N GLU A 171 25.72 -11.08 -12.29
CA GLU A 171 24.35 -10.56 -12.36
C GLU A 171 24.33 -9.11 -12.86
N LEU A 172 25.26 -8.25 -12.42
CA LEU A 172 25.37 -6.88 -12.92
C LEU A 172 25.57 -6.84 -14.45
N LYS A 173 26.46 -7.70 -14.97
CA LYS A 173 26.70 -7.82 -16.42
C LYS A 173 25.46 -8.30 -17.15
N LEU A 174 24.74 -9.28 -16.60
CA LEU A 174 23.52 -9.81 -17.20
C LEU A 174 22.41 -8.76 -17.23
N MET A 175 22.19 -8.05 -16.12
CA MET A 175 21.20 -6.98 -16.01
C MET A 175 21.46 -5.87 -17.04
N LEU A 176 22.68 -5.33 -17.07
CA LEU A 176 23.07 -4.28 -17.99
C LEU A 176 23.19 -4.78 -19.45
N GLY A 177 23.43 -6.07 -19.64
CA GLY A 177 23.37 -6.76 -20.93
C GLY A 177 21.96 -7.00 -21.47
N GLY A 178 20.92 -6.53 -20.77
CA GLY A 178 19.55 -6.53 -21.27
C GLY A 178 18.63 -7.62 -20.69
N LYS A 179 19.02 -8.32 -19.61
CA LYS A 179 18.18 -9.34 -18.94
C LYS A 179 16.75 -8.84 -18.63
N PHE A 180 16.59 -7.55 -18.34
CA PHE A 180 15.30 -6.91 -18.05
C PHE A 180 14.91 -5.85 -19.09
N GLY A 181 15.43 -5.93 -20.31
CA GLY A 181 15.23 -4.92 -21.34
C GLY A 181 15.64 -3.52 -20.88
N ASN A 182 14.87 -2.49 -21.25
CA ASN A 182 15.18 -1.11 -20.90
C ASN A 182 15.16 -0.84 -19.38
N ALA A 183 14.38 -1.60 -18.60
CA ALA A 183 14.35 -1.47 -17.15
C ALA A 183 15.69 -1.81 -16.49
N GLY A 184 16.51 -2.65 -17.14
CA GLY A 184 17.85 -3.03 -16.71
C GLY A 184 18.98 -2.16 -17.27
N SER A 185 18.68 -1.08 -18.01
CA SER A 185 19.71 -0.17 -18.55
C SER A 185 20.46 0.63 -17.48
N LEU A 186 19.88 0.69 -16.28
CA LEU A 186 20.50 1.16 -15.06
C LEU A 186 20.22 0.14 -13.95
N VAL A 187 21.24 -0.15 -13.15
CA VAL A 187 21.16 -1.08 -12.02
C VAL A 187 21.57 -0.35 -10.76
N VAL A 188 20.71 -0.41 -9.74
CA VAL A 188 20.98 0.09 -8.40
C VAL A 188 21.55 -1.05 -7.57
N ILE A 189 22.73 -0.84 -6.99
CA ILE A 189 23.37 -1.77 -6.06
C ILE A 189 23.18 -1.21 -4.65
N GLU A 190 22.61 -2.02 -3.75
CA GLU A 190 22.25 -1.61 -2.39
C GLU A 190 22.80 -2.55 -1.32
N GLU A 191 22.98 -1.98 -0.13
CA GLU A 191 23.16 -2.73 1.12
C GLU A 191 21.97 -3.65 1.40
N TYR A 192 22.27 -4.89 1.80
CA TYR A 192 21.27 -5.82 2.29
C TYR A 192 20.85 -5.45 3.72
N LEU A 193 19.55 -5.31 3.94
CA LEU A 193 18.98 -5.07 5.25
C LEU A 193 18.32 -6.32 5.80
N THR A 194 18.44 -6.52 7.11
CA THR A 194 17.74 -7.55 7.87
C THR A 194 16.79 -6.92 8.86
N GLY A 195 15.68 -7.59 9.14
CA GLY A 195 14.71 -7.14 10.13
C GLY A 195 13.32 -7.61 9.77
N ILE A 196 12.32 -6.94 10.36
CA ILE A 196 10.91 -7.17 10.07
C ILE A 196 10.54 -6.29 8.88
N GLU A 197 10.05 -6.92 7.81
CA GLU A 197 9.47 -6.21 6.67
C GLU A 197 7.98 -5.94 6.92
N LEU A 198 7.55 -4.72 6.64
CA LEU A 198 6.15 -4.33 6.77
C LEU A 198 5.77 -3.32 5.69
N SER A 199 4.55 -3.42 5.20
CA SER A 199 4.01 -2.49 4.21
C SER A 199 3.12 -1.45 4.87
N VAL A 200 3.46 -0.18 4.69
CA VAL A 200 2.67 0.95 5.17
C VAL A 200 1.89 1.54 4.00
N PHE A 201 0.56 1.42 4.04
CA PHE A 201 -0.32 2.04 3.05
C PHE A 201 -0.96 3.28 3.65
N VAL A 202 -0.90 4.38 2.90
CA VAL A 202 -1.57 5.64 3.24
C VAL A 202 -2.43 6.09 2.06
N LEU A 203 -3.57 6.70 2.37
CA LEU A 203 -4.37 7.41 1.37
C LEU A 203 -4.06 8.89 1.49
N THR A 204 -3.65 9.51 0.38
CA THR A 204 -3.32 10.93 0.32
C THR A 204 -4.33 11.71 -0.50
N ASP A 205 -4.53 12.98 -0.14
CA ASP A 205 -5.22 14.01 -0.91
C ASP A 205 -4.31 15.23 -0.98
N GLY A 206 -3.63 15.40 -2.12
CA GLY A 206 -2.51 16.34 -2.25
C GLY A 206 -1.42 16.03 -1.20
N ASP A 207 -1.08 17.03 -0.40
CA ASP A 207 -0.05 16.93 0.64
C ASP A 207 -0.56 16.36 1.97
N VAL A 208 -1.83 15.94 2.04
CA VAL A 208 -2.47 15.48 3.27
C VAL A 208 -2.61 13.96 3.26
N ILE A 209 -2.05 13.28 4.26
CA ILE A 209 -2.40 11.88 4.57
C ILE A 209 -3.77 11.87 5.25
N ILE A 210 -4.79 11.36 4.57
CA ILE A 210 -6.19 11.40 5.04
C ILE A 210 -6.37 10.58 6.31
N GLY A 211 -5.75 9.40 6.36
CA GLY A 211 -5.77 8.56 7.52
C GLY A 211 -4.90 7.33 7.41
N TYR A 212 -4.67 6.71 8.56
CA TYR A 212 -3.82 5.54 8.72
C TYR A 212 -4.29 4.71 9.91
N CYS A 213 -4.07 3.39 9.85
CA CYS A 213 -4.07 2.51 11.00
C CYS A 213 -3.06 1.39 10.79
N ALA A 214 -2.44 0.95 11.88
CA ALA A 214 -1.69 -0.30 11.92
C ALA A 214 -2.59 -1.41 12.46
N VAL A 215 -2.59 -2.55 11.78
CA VAL A 215 -3.34 -3.75 12.18
C VAL A 215 -2.36 -4.90 12.32
N MET A 216 -2.39 -5.57 13.47
CA MET A 216 -1.55 -6.73 13.77
C MET A 216 -2.43 -7.87 14.31
N ILE A 217 -1.96 -9.11 14.22
CA ILE A 217 -2.69 -10.30 14.71
C ILE A 217 -1.84 -10.94 15.78
N ASN A 218 -2.36 -11.05 17.00
CA ASN A 218 -1.67 -11.64 18.15
C ASN A 218 -0.28 -11.06 18.48
N ASP A 219 0.05 -9.90 17.93
CA ASP A 219 1.36 -9.26 18.06
C ASP A 219 1.20 -7.88 18.70
N GLU A 220 1.26 -7.87 20.02
CA GLU A 220 1.51 -6.68 20.84
C GLU A 220 2.04 -7.14 22.21
N PRO A 221 3.37 -7.25 22.38
CA PRO A 221 3.98 -7.75 23.61
C PRO A 221 3.54 -7.00 24.87
N ALA A 222 3.26 -5.69 24.77
CA ALA A 222 2.83 -4.89 25.93
C ALA A 222 1.46 -5.32 26.49
N TYR A 223 0.64 -6.02 25.70
CA TYR A 223 -0.67 -6.50 26.14
C TYR A 223 -0.58 -7.71 27.06
N ALA A 224 0.55 -8.42 27.10
CA ALA A 224 0.76 -9.52 28.04
C ALA A 224 0.87 -9.04 29.50
N ASP A 225 1.38 -7.81 29.70
CA ASP A 225 1.66 -7.22 31.01
C ASP A 225 0.60 -6.19 31.44
N ILE A 226 -0.67 -6.39 31.03
CA ILE A 226 -1.76 -5.48 31.38
C ILE A 226 -1.96 -5.39 32.91
N ILE A 227 -2.09 -4.17 33.43
CA ILE A 227 -2.60 -3.90 34.78
C ILE A 227 -4.13 -3.79 34.66
N GLY A 228 -4.81 -4.92 34.85
CA GLY A 228 -6.23 -5.09 34.59
C GLY A 228 -6.52 -6.51 34.12
N ASN A 229 -7.60 -6.70 33.35
CA ASN A 229 -7.92 -8.00 32.75
C ASN A 229 -8.52 -7.81 31.36
N TRP A 230 -7.99 -8.56 30.39
CA TRP A 230 -8.68 -8.78 29.13
C TRP A 230 -9.97 -9.60 29.37
N GLN A 231 -10.98 -9.36 28.55
CA GLN A 231 -12.22 -10.13 28.53
C GLN A 231 -12.01 -11.53 27.95
N THR A 232 -11.09 -11.69 26.98
CA THR A 232 -10.74 -12.99 26.41
C THR A 232 -9.23 -13.23 26.32
N ASN A 233 -8.89 -14.52 26.27
CA ASN A 233 -7.52 -15.03 26.07
C ASN A 233 -7.34 -15.72 24.70
N ASP A 234 -8.32 -15.59 23.81
CA ASP A 234 -8.28 -16.14 22.45
C ASP A 234 -7.46 -15.23 21.52
N ASP A 235 -7.33 -15.65 20.26
CA ASP A 235 -6.77 -14.83 19.20
C ASP A 235 -7.46 -13.45 19.12
N PHE A 236 -6.65 -12.43 18.84
CA PHE A 236 -7.10 -11.04 18.77
C PHE A 236 -6.44 -10.28 17.63
N VAL A 237 -7.20 -9.31 17.11
CA VAL A 237 -6.66 -8.28 16.22
C VAL A 237 -6.27 -7.07 17.06
N VAL A 238 -5.07 -6.54 16.83
CA VAL A 238 -4.61 -5.30 17.44
C VAL A 238 -4.78 -4.14 16.48
N ILE A 239 -5.28 -3.02 16.99
CA ILE A 239 -5.37 -1.76 16.24
C ILE A 239 -4.50 -0.71 16.92
N HIS A 240 -3.52 -0.19 16.19
CA HIS A 240 -2.74 0.96 16.63
C HIS A 240 -2.81 2.12 15.65
N ARG A 241 -2.43 3.30 16.16
CA ARG A 241 -2.16 4.51 15.37
C ARG A 241 -3.30 4.88 14.42
N VAL A 242 -4.55 4.75 14.88
CA VAL A 242 -5.69 5.27 14.12
C VAL A 242 -5.58 6.79 14.10
N ALA A 243 -5.16 7.32 12.96
CA ALA A 243 -4.95 8.75 12.73
C ALA A 243 -5.82 9.18 11.57
N ILE A 244 -6.46 10.34 11.70
CA ILE A 244 -7.22 11.01 10.64
C ILE A 244 -6.73 12.45 10.59
N ALA A 245 -6.48 12.97 9.38
CA ALA A 245 -6.11 14.37 9.21
C ALA A 245 -7.17 15.31 9.79
N GLU A 246 -6.73 16.44 10.34
CA GLU A 246 -7.61 17.44 10.95
C GLU A 246 -8.69 17.92 9.97
N SER A 247 -8.31 18.18 8.71
CA SER A 247 -9.21 18.56 7.60
C SER A 247 -10.24 17.50 7.22
N HIS A 248 -10.14 16.30 7.81
CA HIS A 248 -10.98 15.14 7.53
C HIS A 248 -11.72 14.61 8.77
N LEU A 249 -11.62 15.30 9.91
CA LEU A 249 -12.40 14.97 11.11
C LEU A 249 -13.90 15.15 10.87
N GLY A 250 -14.71 14.41 11.63
CA GLY A 250 -16.18 14.44 11.52
C GLY A 250 -16.77 13.68 10.32
N LYS A 251 -15.96 13.26 9.34
CA LYS A 251 -16.42 12.49 8.16
C LYS A 251 -16.66 10.99 8.42
N GLY A 252 -16.58 10.55 9.68
CA GLY A 252 -16.78 9.16 10.08
C GLY A 252 -15.65 8.19 9.68
N LEU A 253 -14.52 8.67 9.21
CA LEU A 253 -13.43 7.83 8.68
C LEU A 253 -12.85 6.86 9.72
N ALA A 254 -12.64 7.32 10.97
CA ALA A 254 -12.17 6.43 12.05
C ALA A 254 -13.15 5.27 12.30
N LYS A 255 -14.46 5.52 12.26
CA LYS A 255 -15.49 4.47 12.39
C LYS A 255 -15.44 3.50 11.21
N LYS A 256 -15.21 3.99 9.99
CA LYS A 256 -15.03 3.12 8.80
C LYS A 256 -13.80 2.24 8.95
N ILE A 257 -12.66 2.78 9.37
CA ILE A 257 -11.43 2.03 9.64
C ILE A 257 -11.69 0.92 10.67
N LEU A 258 -12.23 1.28 11.85
CA LEU A 258 -12.52 0.30 12.91
C LEU A 258 -13.58 -0.73 12.47
N GLY A 259 -14.56 -0.32 11.66
CA GLY A 259 -15.53 -1.21 11.05
C GLY A 259 -14.90 -2.20 10.06
N SER A 260 -13.93 -1.75 9.25
CA SER A 260 -13.16 -2.63 8.36
C SER A 260 -12.32 -3.63 9.14
N VAL A 261 -11.68 -3.22 10.24
CA VAL A 261 -10.95 -4.16 11.11
C VAL A 261 -11.89 -5.15 11.77
N LYS A 262 -13.07 -4.71 12.23
CA LYS A 262 -14.10 -5.62 12.75
C LYS A 262 -14.50 -6.66 11.71
N GLN A 263 -14.77 -6.24 10.48
CA GLN A 263 -15.15 -7.17 9.42
C GLN A 263 -14.01 -8.16 9.13
N PHE A 264 -12.77 -7.68 9.05
CA PHE A 264 -11.60 -8.53 8.90
C PHE A 264 -11.50 -9.58 10.02
N ALA A 265 -11.69 -9.19 11.28
CA ALA A 265 -11.66 -10.13 12.40
C ALA A 265 -12.75 -11.22 12.24
N ILE A 266 -13.98 -10.83 11.90
CA ILE A 266 -15.09 -11.77 11.65
C ILE A 266 -14.76 -12.72 10.50
N ASP A 267 -14.30 -12.21 9.36
CA ASP A 267 -13.98 -12.99 8.17
C ASP A 267 -12.84 -14.00 8.42
N ASN A 268 -11.99 -13.73 9.41
CA ASN A 268 -10.89 -14.60 9.83
C ASN A 268 -11.18 -15.40 11.12
N ASN A 269 -12.45 -15.44 11.57
CA ASN A 269 -12.87 -16.13 12.80
C ASN A 269 -12.17 -15.67 14.09
N ILE A 270 -11.63 -14.45 14.10
CA ILE A 270 -11.03 -13.82 15.28
C ILE A 270 -12.14 -13.08 16.05
N ARG A 271 -12.30 -13.41 17.33
CA ARG A 271 -13.42 -12.92 18.16
C ARG A 271 -13.07 -11.78 19.11
N SER A 272 -11.83 -11.32 19.09
CA SER A 272 -11.38 -10.21 19.94
C SER A 272 -10.67 -9.15 19.11
N ILE A 273 -10.95 -7.88 19.42
CA ILE A 273 -10.21 -6.74 18.92
C ILE A 273 -9.70 -5.95 20.13
N LYS A 274 -8.39 -5.81 20.25
CA LYS A 274 -7.73 -5.09 21.33
C LYS A 274 -7.10 -3.80 20.79
N ALA A 275 -7.23 -2.72 21.55
CA ALA A 275 -6.68 -1.43 21.18
C ALA A 275 -6.30 -0.63 22.43
N ASP A 276 -5.33 0.25 22.29
CA ASP A 276 -4.90 1.17 23.34
C ASP A 276 -4.99 2.62 22.88
N THR A 277 -5.11 3.55 23.83
CA THR A 277 -5.01 4.98 23.54
C THR A 277 -4.47 5.76 24.74
N ASN A 278 -3.91 6.94 24.47
CA ASN A 278 -3.42 7.83 25.51
C ASN A 278 -4.58 8.37 26.36
N PHE A 279 -4.30 8.68 27.62
CA PHE A 279 -5.29 9.21 28.58
C PHE A 279 -5.91 10.56 28.17
N ASP A 280 -5.21 11.34 27.36
CA ASP A 280 -5.66 12.63 26.84
C ASP A 280 -6.46 12.53 25.53
N ASN A 281 -6.55 11.34 24.91
CA ASN A 281 -7.27 11.13 23.66
C ASN A 281 -8.79 10.88 23.87
N LEU A 282 -9.46 11.89 24.42
CA LEU A 282 -10.93 11.89 24.64
C LEU A 282 -11.74 11.54 23.38
N PRO A 283 -11.40 12.01 22.17
CA PRO A 283 -12.13 11.63 20.97
C PRO A 283 -12.10 10.13 20.69
N MET A 284 -10.93 9.48 20.82
CA MET A 284 -10.81 8.05 20.56
C MET A 284 -11.51 7.21 21.63
N MET A 285 -11.41 7.60 22.90
CA MET A 285 -12.14 6.92 23.98
C MET A 285 -13.65 6.92 23.74
N ARG A 286 -14.22 8.06 23.32
CA ARG A 286 -15.64 8.15 22.95
C ARG A 286 -15.99 7.25 21.75
N ILE A 287 -15.09 7.14 20.78
CA ILE A 287 -15.29 6.23 19.63
C ILE A 287 -15.29 4.78 20.09
N PHE A 288 -14.38 4.38 20.97
CA PHE A 288 -14.34 3.04 21.55
C PHE A 288 -15.64 2.70 22.28
N GLU A 289 -16.10 3.58 23.17
CA GLU A 289 -17.37 3.41 23.89
C GLU A 289 -18.56 3.30 22.94
N GLN A 290 -18.67 4.20 21.95
CA GLN A 290 -19.74 4.16 20.95
C GLN A 290 -19.74 2.88 20.11
N LEU A 291 -18.56 2.31 19.87
CA LEU A 291 -18.40 1.07 19.13
C LEU A 291 -18.44 -0.16 20.04
N GLY A 292 -18.72 -0.02 21.34
CA GLY A 292 -18.89 -1.12 22.28
C GLY A 292 -17.59 -1.82 22.66
N TYR A 293 -16.46 -1.12 22.64
CA TYR A 293 -15.25 -1.58 23.30
C TYR A 293 -15.39 -1.34 24.81
N GLN A 294 -14.93 -2.29 25.62
CA GLN A 294 -14.89 -2.18 27.08
C GLN A 294 -13.49 -1.82 27.53
N TYR A 295 -13.37 -1.01 28.58
CA TYR A 295 -12.09 -0.70 29.20
C TYR A 295 -11.60 -1.91 30.00
N CYS A 296 -10.36 -2.33 29.76
CA CYS A 296 -9.76 -3.54 30.34
C CYS A 296 -8.67 -3.26 31.37
N GLY A 297 -8.13 -2.03 31.40
CA GLY A 297 -7.04 -1.65 32.30
C GLY A 297 -6.00 -0.78 31.63
N GLU A 298 -4.75 -0.93 32.06
CA GLU A 298 -3.61 -0.15 31.58
C GLU A 298 -2.50 -1.03 31.01
N VAL A 299 -1.93 -0.60 29.89
CA VAL A 299 -0.75 -1.22 29.28
C VAL A 299 0.37 -0.20 29.17
N TYR A 300 1.62 -0.66 29.24
CA TYR A 300 2.79 0.22 29.23
C TYR A 300 3.58 0.06 27.94
N PHE A 301 3.71 1.16 27.21
CA PHE A 301 4.51 1.19 25.99
C PHE A 301 5.66 2.18 26.14
N ARG A 302 6.90 1.67 26.12
CA ARG A 302 8.13 2.47 26.28
C ARG A 302 8.08 3.39 27.51
N GLY A 303 7.56 2.86 28.62
CA GLY A 303 7.45 3.57 29.91
C GLY A 303 6.23 4.49 30.07
N ASN A 304 5.36 4.63 29.06
CA ASN A 304 4.14 5.43 29.17
C ASN A 304 2.91 4.52 29.31
N SER A 305 2.06 4.81 30.30
CA SER A 305 0.79 4.12 30.48
C SER A 305 -0.23 4.55 29.43
N ARG A 306 -1.05 3.60 28.98
CA ARG A 306 -2.15 3.80 28.04
C ARG A 306 -3.37 3.02 28.49
N ARG A 307 -4.55 3.56 28.17
CA ARG A 307 -5.83 2.89 28.44
C ARG A 307 -6.06 1.78 27.43
N ALA A 308 -6.20 0.55 27.92
CA ALA A 308 -6.47 -0.63 27.12
C ALA A 308 -7.97 -0.89 27.01
N TYR A 309 -8.40 -1.26 25.81
CA TYR A 309 -9.79 -1.53 25.46
C TYR A 309 -9.89 -2.82 24.65
N GLU A 310 -10.98 -3.55 24.86
CA GLU A 310 -11.28 -4.76 24.10
C GLU A 310 -12.73 -4.77 23.62
N LYS A 311 -12.91 -5.18 22.37
CA LYS A 311 -14.22 -5.49 21.79
C LYS A 311 -14.30 -6.98 21.50
N VAL A 312 -15.15 -7.66 22.26
CA VAL A 312 -15.52 -9.05 21.97
C VAL A 312 -16.57 -9.07 20.87
N LEU A 313 -16.36 -9.92 19.87
CA LEU A 313 -17.24 -10.13 18.74
C LEU A 313 -18.04 -11.40 18.99
N HIS A 314 -19.33 -11.24 19.29
CA HIS A 314 -20.25 -12.37 19.35
C HIS A 314 -20.73 -12.68 17.93
N THR A 315 -20.63 -13.93 17.52
CA THR A 315 -21.42 -14.43 16.40
C THR A 315 -22.86 -14.54 16.88
N GLU A 316 -23.76 -13.74 16.31
CA GLU A 316 -25.19 -14.09 16.35
C GLU A 316 -25.32 -15.42 15.61
N TYR A 317 -25.43 -16.51 16.36
CA TYR A 317 -26.00 -17.74 15.81
C TYR A 317 -27.47 -17.39 15.54
N TYR A 318 -27.80 -17.09 14.29
CA TYR A 318 -29.19 -17.17 13.84
C TYR A 318 -29.58 -18.64 13.99
N ILE A 319 -30.36 -18.93 15.04
CA ILE A 319 -31.01 -20.22 15.29
C ILE A 319 -32.14 -20.39 14.26
#